data_AF-A0A956XZR3-F1
#
_entry.id   AF-A0A956XZR3-F1
#
_cell.length_a   1.000
_cell.length_b   1.000
_cell.length_c   1.000
_cell.angle_alpha   90.00
_cell.angle_beta   90.00
_cell.angle_gamma   90.00
#
_symmetry.space_group_name_H-M   'P 1'
#
loop_
_entity.id
_entity.type
_entity.pdbx_description
1 polymer ?
#
loop_
_entity_poly.entity_id
_entity_poly.type
_entity_poly.pdbx_seq_one_letter_code
_entity_poly.pdbx_strand_id
1 'polypeptide(L)'
;MKQKKNDISQMLRLARISANEGDPVSANQLLQRAALLEPANEEVWLTLLQVVDTVEDRRACLLNILAINPGNEAARQQLEQLDEAAMAVSPEDMEPQQKPLAYSLVDILLWVIEILVILLLIGLAIVLIAYA
;
A
#
# COMPACT_ATOMS: atom_id res chain seq x y z
N MET A 1 -4.45 8.31 -27.03
CA MET A 1 -4.81 9.24 -25.93
C MET A 1 -6.23 9.03 -25.41
N LYS A 2 -7.26 8.92 -26.26
CA LYS A 2 -8.66 8.75 -25.82
C LYS A 2 -8.91 7.46 -25.01
N GLN A 3 -8.29 6.35 -25.39
CA GLN A 3 -8.38 5.06 -24.69
C GLN A 3 -7.77 5.11 -23.29
N LYS A 4 -6.50 5.55 -23.17
CA LYS A 4 -5.80 5.74 -21.88
C LYS A 4 -6.62 6.59 -20.89
N LYS A 5 -7.21 7.70 -21.35
CA LYS A 5 -8.07 8.55 -20.51
C LYS A 5 -9.32 7.82 -20.01
N ASN A 6 -9.98 7.04 -20.88
CA ASN A 6 -11.13 6.23 -20.50
C ASN A 6 -10.75 5.15 -19.47
N ASP A 7 -9.59 4.52 -19.64
CA ASP A 7 -9.08 3.49 -18.72
C ASP A 7 -8.84 4.06 -17.32
N ILE A 8 -8.23 5.25 -17.22
CA ILE A 8 -7.99 5.94 -15.94
C ILE A 8 -9.30 6.34 -15.26
N SER A 9 -10.27 6.87 -16.01
CA SER A 9 -11.58 7.20 -15.46
C SER A 9 -12.31 5.96 -14.91
N GLN A 10 -12.12 4.79 -15.51
CA GLN A 10 -12.65 3.54 -14.98
C GLN A 10 -11.91 3.12 -13.70
N MET A 11 -10.58 3.20 -13.67
CA MET A 11 -9.79 2.89 -12.47
C MET A 11 -10.19 3.78 -11.29
N LEU A 12 -10.33 5.10 -11.50
CA LEU A 12 -10.78 6.04 -10.47
C LEU A 12 -12.18 5.69 -9.94
N ARG A 13 -13.10 5.31 -10.83
CA ARG A 13 -14.46 4.91 -10.45
C ARG A 13 -14.44 3.63 -9.61
N LEU A 14 -13.74 2.59 -10.08
CA LEU A 14 -13.67 1.31 -9.40
C LEU A 14 -12.99 1.45 -8.03
N ALA A 15 -11.91 2.23 -7.94
CA ALA A 15 -11.23 2.47 -6.68
C ALA A 15 -12.13 3.14 -5.64
N ARG A 16 -12.94 4.12 -6.04
CA ARG A 16 -13.92 4.76 -5.13
C ARG A 16 -14.99 3.77 -4.67
N ILE A 17 -15.44 2.87 -5.54
CA ILE A 17 -16.40 1.82 -5.18
C ILE A 17 -15.77 0.89 -4.15
N SER A 18 -14.57 0.35 -4.42
CA SER A 18 -13.86 -0.54 -3.50
C SER A 18 -13.62 0.10 -2.14
N ALA A 19 -13.20 1.37 -2.11
CA ALA A 19 -13.02 2.11 -0.85
C ALA A 19 -14.32 2.24 -0.05
N ASN A 20 -15.44 2.55 -0.73
CA ASN A 20 -16.75 2.67 -0.09
C ASN A 20 -17.32 1.31 0.39
N GLU A 21 -16.94 0.22 -0.27
CA GLU A 21 -17.32 -1.15 0.09
C GLU A 21 -16.48 -1.74 1.23
N GLY A 22 -15.52 -0.96 1.76
CA GLY A 22 -14.64 -1.39 2.85
C GLY A 22 -13.43 -2.21 2.38
N ASP A 23 -13.08 -2.13 1.09
CA ASP A 23 -11.87 -2.72 0.51
C ASP A 23 -10.89 -1.63 0.05
N PRO A 24 -10.19 -0.96 1.00
CA PRO A 24 -9.19 0.05 0.67
C PRO A 24 -7.96 -0.53 -0.02
N VAL A 25 -7.67 -1.83 0.15
CA VAL A 25 -6.52 -2.50 -0.46
C VAL A 25 -6.68 -2.56 -1.97
N SER A 26 -7.84 -3.01 -2.45
CA SER A 26 -8.13 -3.02 -3.89
C SER A 26 -8.18 -1.60 -4.47
N ALA A 27 -8.72 -0.64 -3.72
CA ALA A 27 -8.72 0.76 -4.12
C ALA A 27 -7.29 1.31 -4.29
N ASN A 28 -6.42 1.03 -3.32
CA ASN A 28 -5.02 1.43 -3.33
C ASN A 28 -4.28 0.86 -4.56
N GLN A 29 -4.42 -0.44 -4.82
CA GLN A 29 -3.79 -1.10 -5.98
C GLN A 29 -4.22 -0.49 -7.32
N LEU A 30 -5.52 -0.22 -7.50
CA LEU A 30 -6.05 0.42 -8.70
C LEU A 30 -5.48 1.82 -8.90
N LEU A 31 -5.37 2.60 -7.81
CA LEU A 31 -4.89 3.98 -7.85
C LEU A 31 -3.38 4.07 -8.04
N GLN A 32 -2.59 3.16 -7.45
CA GLN A 32 -1.15 3.05 -7.73
C GLN A 32 -0.92 2.77 -9.21
N ARG A 33 -1.69 1.85 -9.82
CA ARG A 33 -1.60 1.59 -11.26
C ARG A 33 -2.00 2.80 -12.10
N ALA A 34 -3.03 3.53 -11.70
CA ALA A 34 -3.43 4.77 -12.35
C ALA A 34 -2.33 5.84 -12.27
N ALA A 35 -1.64 5.94 -11.14
CA ALA A 35 -0.56 6.91 -10.93
C ALA A 35 0.67 6.60 -11.78
N LEU A 36 1.00 5.32 -11.96
CA LEU A 36 2.06 4.88 -12.88
C LEU A 36 1.74 5.21 -14.34
N LEU A 37 0.46 5.12 -14.72
CA LEU A 37 0.02 5.38 -16.08
C LEU A 37 -0.08 6.89 -16.39
N GLU A 38 -0.61 7.68 -15.46
CA GLU A 38 -0.74 9.15 -15.58
C GLU A 38 -0.18 9.86 -14.35
N PRO A 39 1.15 9.94 -14.20
CA PRO A 39 1.78 10.58 -13.03
C PRO A 39 1.53 12.08 -12.96
N ALA A 40 1.11 12.73 -14.05
CA ALA A 40 0.75 14.16 -14.07
C ALA A 40 -0.74 14.42 -13.77
N ASN A 41 -1.52 13.39 -13.41
CA ASN A 41 -2.94 13.55 -13.11
C ASN A 41 -3.16 13.78 -11.61
N GLU A 42 -3.43 15.03 -11.24
CA GLU A 42 -3.69 15.43 -9.85
C GLU A 42 -4.85 14.65 -9.20
N GLU A 43 -5.92 14.33 -9.94
CA GLU A 43 -7.08 13.61 -9.41
C GLU A 43 -6.72 12.19 -8.93
N VAL A 44 -5.76 11.54 -9.60
CA VAL A 44 -5.27 10.22 -9.21
C VAL A 44 -4.55 10.30 -7.87
N TRP A 45 -3.66 11.27 -7.70
CA TRP A 45 -2.94 11.46 -6.44
C TRP A 45 -3.85 11.90 -5.29
N LEU A 46 -4.82 12.78 -5.57
CA LEU A 46 -5.83 13.18 -4.58
C LEU A 46 -6.71 12.01 -4.13
N THR A 47 -7.06 11.11 -5.05
CA THR A 47 -7.85 9.93 -4.71
C THR A 47 -6.99 8.90 -3.97
N LEU A 48 -5.74 8.70 -4.38
CA LEU A 48 -4.80 7.80 -3.71
C LEU A 48 -4.51 8.24 -2.26
N LEU A 49 -4.38 9.54 -2.02
CA LEU A 49 -4.18 10.12 -0.68
C LEU A 49 -5.29 9.71 0.33
N GLN A 50 -6.50 9.40 -0.14
CA GLN A 50 -7.61 9.00 0.73
C GLN A 50 -7.57 7.54 1.17
N VAL A 51 -6.79 6.70 0.49
CA VAL A 51 -6.78 5.24 0.71
C VAL A 51 -5.40 4.71 1.14
N VAL A 52 -4.40 5.59 1.27
CA VAL A 52 -3.09 5.24 1.80
C VAL A 52 -3.08 5.39 3.32
N ASP A 53 -2.53 4.38 3.99
CA ASP A 53 -2.57 4.28 5.45
C ASP A 53 -1.28 4.74 6.13
N THR A 54 -0.15 4.73 5.41
CA THR A 54 1.16 5.09 5.98
C THR A 54 1.44 6.58 5.85
N VAL A 55 2.19 7.13 6.82
CA VAL A 55 2.60 8.55 6.80
C VAL A 55 3.48 8.83 5.58
N GLU A 56 4.35 7.90 5.21
CA GLU A 56 5.25 7.98 4.06
C GLU A 56 4.48 8.03 2.74
N ASP A 57 3.50 7.15 2.54
CA ASP A 57 2.69 7.14 1.31
C ASP A 57 1.83 8.39 1.20
N ARG A 58 1.27 8.87 2.33
CA ARG A 58 0.55 10.14 2.39
C ARG A 58 1.45 11.30 2.00
N ARG A 59 2.67 11.36 2.55
CA ARG A 59 3.68 12.38 2.22
C ARG A 59 4.03 12.34 0.74
N ALA A 60 4.25 11.16 0.18
CA ALA A 60 4.55 10.98 -1.25
C ALA A 60 3.39 11.49 -2.14
N CYS A 61 2.14 11.18 -1.80
CA CYS A 61 0.98 11.68 -2.55
C CYS A 61 0.90 13.21 -2.50
N LEU A 62 1.08 13.82 -1.32
CA LEU A 62 1.05 15.27 -1.14
C LEU A 62 2.15 15.98 -1.94
N LEU A 63 3.37 15.44 -1.95
CA LEU A 63 4.47 15.98 -2.75
C LEU A 63 4.18 15.92 -4.25
N ASN A 64 3.59 14.81 -4.73
CA ASN A 64 3.19 14.71 -6.15
C ASN A 64 2.06 15.70 -6.49
N ILE A 65 1.07 15.87 -5.62
CA ILE A 65 0.01 16.88 -5.80
C ILE A 65 0.62 18.28 -5.92
N LEU A 66 1.53 18.64 -5.01
CA LEU A 66 2.19 19.95 -5.01
C LEU A 66 3.13 20.14 -6.21
N ALA A 67 3.75 19.07 -6.72
CA ALA A 67 4.55 19.13 -7.93
C ALA A 67 3.70 19.42 -9.18
N ILE A 68 2.47 18.90 -9.22
CA ILE A 68 1.52 19.12 -10.33
C ILE A 68 0.81 20.47 -10.18
N ASN A 69 0.36 20.79 -8.97
CA ASN A 69 -0.39 21.99 -8.61
C ASN A 69 0.23 22.63 -7.36
N PRO A 70 1.26 23.48 -7.53
CA PRO A 70 1.90 24.18 -6.41
C PRO A 70 0.97 25.10 -5.62
N GLY A 71 -0.17 25.49 -6.22
CA GLY A 71 -1.20 26.32 -5.61
C GLY A 71 -2.19 25.56 -4.72
N ASN A 72 -2.04 24.23 -4.58
CA ASN A 72 -2.91 23.43 -3.73
C ASN A 72 -2.58 23.67 -2.23
N GLU A 73 -3.22 24.68 -1.64
CA GLU A 73 -3.00 25.07 -0.24
C GLU A 73 -3.34 23.95 0.75
N ALA A 74 -4.37 23.15 0.45
CA ALA A 74 -4.75 22.02 1.30
C ALA A 74 -3.64 20.95 1.37
N ALA A 75 -3.02 20.63 0.23
CA ALA A 75 -1.90 19.69 0.20
C ALA A 75 -0.68 20.23 0.95
N ARG A 76 -0.42 21.54 0.86
CA ARG A 76 0.68 22.19 1.59
C ARG A 76 0.47 22.11 3.11
N GLN A 77 -0.72 22.47 3.58
CA GLN A 77 -1.06 22.42 5.01
C GLN A 77 -0.98 21.00 5.57
N GLN A 78 -1.45 20.00 4.83
CA GLN A 78 -1.34 18.60 5.27
C GLN A 78 0.12 18.14 5.31
N LEU A 79 0.96 18.57 4.37
CA LEU A 79 2.38 18.22 4.37
C LEU A 79 3.12 18.86 5.56
N GLU A 80 2.83 20.14 5.85
CA GLU A 80 3.36 20.83 7.04
C GLU A 80 2.98 20.12 8.33
N GLN A 81 1.74 19.66 8.47
CA GLN A 81 1.29 18.88 9.64
C GLN A 81 2.05 17.55 9.79
N LEU A 82 2.35 16.86 8.68
CA LEU A 82 3.13 15.63 8.73
C LEU A 82 4.59 15.90 9.13
N ASP A 83 5.19 16.98 8.63
CA ASP A 83 6.56 17.35 8.96
C ASP A 83 6.66 17.83 10.43
N GLU A 84 5.68 18.58 10.94
CA GLU A 84 5.58 18.96 12.36
C GLU A 84 5.41 17.74 13.28
N ALA A 85 4.54 16.80 12.89
CA ALA A 85 4.34 15.56 13.62
C ALA A 85 5.64 14.73 13.68
N ALA A 86 6.38 14.65 12.56
CA ALA A 86 7.67 13.96 12.52
C ALA A 86 8.74 14.61 13.42
N MET A 87 8.73 15.94 13.55
CA MET A 87 9.63 16.66 14.46
C MET A 87 9.28 16.49 15.94
N ALA A 88 8.01 16.24 16.26
CA ALA A 88 7.54 16.04 17.63
C ALA A 88 7.81 14.62 18.16
N VAL A 89 8.04 13.65 17.27
CA VAL A 89 8.40 12.27 17.64
C VAL A 89 9.91 12.21 17.89
N SER A 90 10.32 11.89 19.13
CA SER A 90 11.73 11.66 19.46
C SER A 90 12.27 10.52 18.58
N PRO A 91 13.47 10.64 17.99
CA PRO A 91 14.05 9.59 17.15
C PRO A 91 14.25 8.25 17.88
N GLU A 92 14.13 8.23 19.21
CA GLU A 92 14.16 7.00 20.04
C GLU A 92 12.81 6.24 20.05
N ASP A 93 11.69 6.90 19.76
CA ASP A 93 10.33 6.32 19.77
C ASP A 93 9.81 5.97 18.37
N MET A 94 10.57 6.29 17.32
CA MET A 94 10.29 5.81 15.96
C MET A 94 10.61 4.32 15.86
N GLU A 95 9.70 3.46 16.31
CA GLU A 95 9.68 2.10 15.80
C GLU A 95 9.57 2.17 14.27
N PRO A 96 10.42 1.47 13.51
CA PRO A 96 10.34 1.48 12.06
C PRO A 96 9.02 0.81 11.66
N GLN A 97 7.97 1.60 11.42
CA GLN A 97 6.71 1.15 10.79
C GLN A 97 6.87 0.91 9.27
N GLN A 98 8.07 0.49 8.86
CA GLN A 98 8.27 -0.12 7.56
C GLN A 98 8.03 -1.61 7.75
N LYS A 99 6.92 -2.13 7.22
CA LYS A 99 6.93 -3.52 6.80
C LYS A 99 7.83 -3.54 5.56
N PRO A 100 9.08 -4.03 5.63
CA PRO A 100 9.92 -4.03 4.45
C PRO A 100 9.20 -4.86 3.38
N LEU A 101 8.91 -4.26 2.23
CA LEU A 101 8.41 -4.97 1.06
C LEU A 101 9.50 -5.86 0.41
N ALA A 102 10.52 -6.20 1.19
CA ALA A 102 11.57 -7.15 0.89
C ALA A 102 11.48 -8.26 1.94
N TYR A 103 10.62 -9.24 1.70
CA TYR A 103 10.80 -10.55 2.33
C TYR A 103 12.22 -11.02 1.96
N SER A 104 13.07 -11.26 2.94
CA SER A 104 14.41 -11.81 2.69
C SER A 104 14.26 -13.26 2.26
N LEU A 105 15.17 -13.76 1.42
CA LEU A 105 15.23 -15.18 1.04
C LEU A 105 15.25 -16.11 2.26
N VAL A 106 15.72 -15.63 3.42
CA VAL A 106 15.73 -16.35 4.70
C VAL A 106 14.31 -16.52 5.27
N ASP A 107 13.44 -15.51 5.17
CA ASP A 107 12.05 -15.57 5.63
C ASP A 107 11.21 -16.50 4.75
N ILE A 108 11.49 -16.48 3.43
CA ILE A 108 10.91 -17.41 2.47
C ILE A 108 11.38 -18.85 2.77
N LEU A 109 12.67 -19.03 3.06
CA LEU A 109 13.23 -20.34 3.40
C LEU A 109 12.65 -20.90 4.71
N LEU A 110 12.47 -20.05 5.73
CA LEU A 110 11.83 -20.42 7.00
C LEU A 110 10.36 -20.82 6.81
N TRP A 111 9.61 -20.09 5.98
CA TRP A 111 8.22 -20.45 5.64
C TRP A 111 8.13 -21.80 4.93
N VAL A 112 9.07 -22.09 4.03
CA VAL A 112 9.15 -23.38 3.33
C VAL A 112 9.47 -24.53 4.29
N ILE A 113 10.40 -24.31 5.23
CA ILE A 113 10.74 -25.32 6.25
C ILE A 113 9.53 -25.62 7.13
N GLU A 114 8.78 -24.62 7.57
CA GLU A 114 7.55 -24.84 8.35
C GLU A 114 6.52 -25.67 7.57
N ILE A 115 6.32 -25.38 6.28
CA ILE A 115 5.41 -26.16 5.43
C ILE A 115 5.86 -27.62 5.32
N LEU A 116 7.15 -27.87 5.15
CA LEU A 116 7.68 -29.22 5.05
C LEU A 116 7.52 -30.01 6.36
N VAL A 117 7.72 -29.38 7.52
CA VAL A 117 7.49 -30.02 8.82
C VAL A 117 6.01 -30.36 9.00
N ILE A 118 5.10 -29.46 8.63
CA ILE A 118 3.65 -29.70 8.71
C ILE A 118 3.25 -30.88 7.82
N LEU A 119 3.75 -30.94 6.58
CA LEU A 119 3.48 -32.06 5.66
C LEU A 119 4.03 -33.39 6.19
N LEU A 120 5.22 -33.38 6.80
CA LEU A 120 5.82 -34.55 7.43
C LEU A 120 4.96 -35.07 8.60
N LEU A 121 4.50 -34.17 9.47
CA LEU A 121 3.66 -34.53 10.62
C LEU A 121 2.31 -35.09 10.19
N ILE A 122 1.69 -34.50 9.16
CA ILE A 122 0.45 -35.02 8.58
C ILE A 122 0.67 -36.42 8.01
N GLY A 123 1.75 -36.64 7.26
CA GLY A 123 2.10 -37.95 6.72
C GLY A 123 2.29 -39.00 7.82
N LEU A 124 3.02 -38.65 8.89
CA LEU A 124 3.25 -39.54 10.02
C LEU A 124 1.95 -39.88 10.75
N ALA A 125 1.06 -38.90 10.94
CA ALA A 125 -0.26 -39.13 11.53
C ALA A 125 -1.12 -40.08 10.69
N ILE A 126 -1.10 -39.96 9.36
CA ILE A 126 -1.82 -40.86 8.45
C ILE A 126 -1.31 -42.30 8.58
N VAL A 127 0.01 -42.49 8.64
CA VAL A 127 0.62 -43.81 8.82
C VAL A 127 0.26 -44.39 10.18
N LEU A 128 0.32 -43.62 11.26
CA LEU A 128 -0.08 -44.09 12.59
C LEU A 128 -1.56 -44.52 12.63
N ILE A 129 -2.46 -43.78 11.98
CA ILE A 129 -3.89 -44.14 11.89
C ILE A 129 -4.09 -45.41 11.07
N ALA A 130 -3.32 -45.62 10.00
CA ALA A 130 -3.46 -46.80 9.14
C ALA A 130 -2.95 -48.11 9.78
N TYR A 131 -2.08 -48.00 10.78
CA TYR A 131 -1.44 -49.14 11.46
C TYR A 131 -1.87 -49.32 12.92
N ALA A 132 -2.82 -48.50 13.40
CA ALA A 132 -3.53 -48.68 14.66
C ALA A 132 -4.77 -49.57 14.46
#